data_AF-A0A3S1HH54-F1
#
_entry.id   AF-A0A3S1HH54-F1
#
_cell.length_a   1.000
_cell.length_b   1.000
_cell.length_c   1.000
_cell.angle_alpha   90.00
_cell.angle_beta   90.00
_cell.angle_gamma   90.00
#
_symmetry.space_group_name_H-M   'P 1'
#
loop_
_entity.id
_entity.type
_entity.pdbx_description
1 polymer ?
#
loop_
_entity_poly.entity_id
_entity_poly.type
_entity_poly.pdbx_seq_one_letter_code
_entity_poly.pdbx_strand_id
1 'polypeptide(L)' 'MASMFIDSIAIAVADNGMDREVRYFGTIPNRPEALHAALKKIGQDGSELRVCYEAGPCGFVIYRSLAKFGVDCMVI' A
#
# COMPACT_ATOMS: atom_id res chain seq x y z
N MET A 1 -1.57 -23.99 -15.64
CA MET A 1 -0.59 -23.97 -14.52
C MET A 1 0.55 -23.04 -14.91
N ALA A 2 0.46 -21.76 -14.54
CA ALA A 2 1.57 -20.79 -14.61
C ALA A 2 1.24 -19.59 -13.69
N SER A 3 2.09 -19.41 -12.67
CA SER A 3 2.38 -18.21 -11.87
C SER A 3 1.38 -17.06 -11.84
N MET A 4 0.65 -16.91 -10.73
CA MET A 4 0.02 -15.64 -10.36
C MET A 4 0.97 -14.86 -9.45
N PHE A 5 2.14 -14.47 -9.98
CA PHE A 5 2.96 -13.46 -9.33
C PHE A 5 2.35 -12.10 -9.68
N ILE A 6 1.95 -11.36 -8.66
CA ILE A 6 1.47 -9.99 -8.82
C ILE A 6 2.73 -9.11 -8.91
N ASP A 7 3.10 -8.70 -10.13
CA ASP A 7 4.29 -7.87 -10.41
C ASP A 7 4.10 -6.39 -10.04
N SER A 8 2.86 -5.97 -9.77
CA SER A 8 2.51 -4.58 -9.51
C SER A 8 1.46 -4.41 -8.41
N ILE A 9 1.51 -3.27 -7.73
CA ILE A 9 0.58 -2.90 -6.65
C ILE A 9 -0.19 -1.67 -7.14
N ALA A 10 -1.52 -1.77 -7.19
CA ALA A 10 -2.40 -0.62 -7.39
C ALA A 10 -2.64 0.06 -6.05
N ILE A 11 -2.55 1.39 -6.00
CA ILE A 11 -2.73 2.19 -4.79
C ILE A 11 -3.89 3.15 -4.99
N ALA A 12 -4.81 3.15 -4.04
CA ALA A 12 -5.84 4.16 -3.88
C ALA A 12 -5.69 4.82 -2.49
N VAL A 13 -6.08 6.09 -2.40
CA VAL A 13 -5.98 6.89 -1.17
C VAL A 13 -7.31 7.57 -0.88
N ALA A 14 -7.61 7.76 0.39
CA ALA A 14 -8.77 8.52 0.85
C ALA A 14 -8.40 9.27 2.12
N ASP A 15 -9.04 10.42 2.34
CA ASP A 15 -8.90 11.14 3.60
C ASP A 15 -9.64 10.40 4.72
N ASN A 16 -9.35 10.72 5.98
CA ASN A 16 -10.07 10.14 7.11
C ASN A 16 -11.54 10.62 7.15
N GLY A 17 -12.44 9.72 7.54
CA GLY A 17 -13.88 9.97 7.69
C GLY A 17 -14.77 9.04 6.85
N MET A 18 -16.08 9.12 7.07
CA MET A 18 -17.08 8.44 6.25
C MET A 18 -17.32 9.19 4.94
N ASP A 19 -17.76 8.46 3.90
CA ASP A 19 -18.13 8.99 2.58
C ASP A 19 -17.06 9.86 1.91
N ARG A 20 -15.79 9.54 2.16
CA ARG A 20 -14.66 10.22 1.54
C ARG A 20 -14.41 9.69 0.14
N GLU A 21 -14.02 10.61 -0.73
CA GLU A 21 -13.63 10.27 -2.10
C GLU A 21 -12.37 9.39 -2.08
N VAL A 22 -12.51 8.20 -2.66
CA VAL A 22 -11.37 7.31 -2.95
C VAL A 22 -10.75 7.75 -4.27
N ARG A 23 -9.47 8.12 -4.23
CA ARG A 23 -8.71 8.60 -5.38
C ARG A 23 -7.66 7.59 -5.76
N TYR A 24 -7.60 7.26 -7.05
CA TYR A 24 -6.53 6.41 -7.57
C TYR A 24 -5.21 7.18 -7.58
N PHE A 25 -4.20 6.65 -6.90
CA PHE A 25 -2.87 7.25 -6.83
C PHE A 25 -1.98 6.77 -7.99
N GLY A 26 -2.06 5.49 -8.32
CA GLY A 26 -1.23 4.88 -9.37
C GLY A 26 -0.94 3.40 -9.14
N THR A 27 -0.21 2.82 -10.07
CA THR A 27 0.33 1.47 -9.99
C THR A 27 1.84 1.54 -9.89
N ILE A 28 2.41 0.77 -8.98
CA ILE A 28 3.85 0.66 -8.76
C ILE A 28 4.34 -0.77 -8.97
N PRO A 29 5.63 -1.00 -9.25
CA PRO A 29 6.22 -2.33 -9.16
C PRO A 29 6.04 -2.91 -7.75
N ASN A 30 5.81 -4.22 -7.63
CA ASN A 30 5.77 -4.93 -6.36
C ASN A 30 7.18 -5.10 -5.78
N ARG A 31 7.77 -3.98 -5.35
CA ARG A 31 9.10 -3.90 -4.73
C ARG A 31 9.06 -2.96 -3.52
N PRO A 32 9.74 -3.30 -2.42
CA PRO A 32 9.75 -2.47 -1.20
C PRO A 32 10.12 -1.00 -1.44
N GLU A 33 11.07 -0.74 -2.34
CA GLU A 33 11.56 0.60 -2.63
C GLU A 33 10.49 1.46 -3.32
N ALA A 34 9.75 0.86 -4.26
CA ALA A 34 8.67 1.54 -4.97
C ALA A 34 7.48 1.82 -4.03
N LEU A 35 7.16 0.86 -3.15
CA LEU A 35 6.12 1.04 -2.13
C LEU A 35 6.49 2.17 -1.17
N HIS A 36 7.75 2.21 -0.72
CA HIS A 36 8.23 3.27 0.17
C HIS A 36 8.18 4.65 -0.50
N ALA A 37 8.63 4.76 -1.75
CA ALA A 37 8.57 6.01 -2.50
C ALA A 37 7.12 6.51 -2.67
N ALA A 38 6.17 5.60 -2.94
CA ALA A 38 4.76 5.94 -3.02
C ALA A 38 4.21 6.47 -1.69
N LEU A 39 4.45 5.75 -0.58
CA LEU A 39 3.98 6.17 0.75
C LEU A 39 4.56 7.50 1.17
N LYS A 40 5.85 7.73 0.94
CA LYS A 40 6.49 9.02 1.22
C LYS A 40 5.84 10.17 0.44
N LYS A 41 5.45 9.93 -0.82
CA LYS A 41 4.75 10.92 -1.65
C LYS A 41 3.32 11.16 -1.16
N ILE A 42 2.63 10.12 -0.70
CA ILE A 42 1.25 10.23 -0.18
C ILE A 42 1.24 11.02 1.13
N GLY A 43 2.14 10.72 2.06
CA GLY A 43 2.23 11.41 3.36
C GLY A 43 3.11 12.67 3.36
N GLN A 44 3.38 13.28 2.21
CA GLN A 44 4.29 14.42 2.09
C GLN A 44 3.82 15.68 2.84
N ASP A 45 2.52 15.75 3.15
CA ASP A 45 1.87 16.83 3.89
C ASP A 45 1.99 16.66 5.43
N GLY A 46 2.61 15.57 5.88
CA GLY A 46 2.75 15.24 7.31
C GLY A 46 1.56 14.49 7.90
N SER A 47 0.60 14.06 7.07
CA SER A 47 -0.53 13.25 7.52
C SER A 47 -0.09 11.86 8.01
N GLU A 48 -0.74 11.36 9.07
CA GLU A 48 -0.58 9.97 9.52
C GLU A 48 -1.16 9.02 8.45
N LEU A 49 -0.34 8.07 7.99
CA LEU A 49 -0.76 7.07 7.02
C LEU A 49 -1.28 5.82 7.70
N ARG A 50 -2.48 5.39 7.32
CA ARG A 50 -3.04 4.08 7.64
C ARG A 50 -3.20 3.28 6.37
N VAL A 51 -2.62 2.08 6.33
CA VAL A 51 -2.60 1.26 5.13
C VAL A 51 -3.47 0.04 5.33
N CYS A 52 -4.30 -0.28 4.34
CA CYS A 52 -4.87 -1.61 4.18
C CYS A 52 -4.33 -2.24 2.89
N TYR A 53 -4.07 -3.54 2.90
CA TYR A 53 -3.79 -4.28 1.67
C TYR A 53 -4.43 -5.66 1.72
N GLU A 54 -4.88 -6.13 0.56
CA GLU A 54 -5.42 -7.47 0.40
C GLU A 54 -4.27 -8.48 0.23
N ALA A 55 -4.26 -9.54 1.03
CA ALA A 55 -3.24 -10.57 0.92
C ALA A 55 -3.43 -11.37 -0.38
N GLY A 56 -2.63 -11.03 -1.40
CA GLY A 56 -2.51 -11.86 -2.60
C GLY A 56 -1.81 -13.21 -2.32
N PRO A 57 -1.60 -14.04 -3.36
CA PRO A 57 -0.90 -15.34 -3.25
C PRO A 57 0.53 -15.23 -2.67
N CYS A 58 1.13 -14.03 -2.69
CA CYS A 58 2.43 -13.74 -2.09
C CYS A 58 2.38 -13.44 -0.57
N GLY A 59 1.19 -13.41 0.04
CA GLY A 59 0.96 -13.30 1.48
C GLY A 59 1.45 -11.98 2.10
N PHE A 60 2.17 -12.08 3.22
CA PHE A 60 2.48 -10.96 4.13
C PHE A 60 3.75 -10.16 3.80
N VAL A 61 4.23 -10.18 2.56
CA VAL A 61 5.47 -9.45 2.19
C VAL A 61 5.29 -7.94 2.37
N ILE A 62 4.16 -7.38 1.91
CA ILE A 62 3.84 -5.96 2.06
C ILE A 62 3.71 -5.59 3.53
N TYR A 63 2.90 -6.34 4.30
CA TYR A 63 2.75 -6.15 5.75
C TYR A 63 4.11 -6.07 6.46
N ARG A 64 4.97 -7.07 6.23
CA ARG A 64 6.29 -7.14 6.88
C ARG A 64 7.20 -6.00 6.46
N SER A 65 7.10 -5.53 5.22
CA SER A 65 7.84 -4.36 4.75
C SER A 65 7.38 -3.11 5.49
N LEU A 66 6.07 -2.87 5.59
CA LEU A 66 5.49 -1.70 6.24
C LEU A 66 5.76 -1.66 7.75
N ALA A 67 5.64 -2.81 8.41
CA ALA A 67 5.92 -2.93 9.85
C ALA A 67 7.36 -2.53 10.21
N LYS A 68 8.35 -2.82 9.35
CA LYS A 68 9.75 -2.40 9.56
C LYS A 68 9.94 -0.87 9.55
N PHE A 69 9.02 -0.14 8.93
CA PHE A 69 9.05 1.32 8.87
C PHE A 69 8.08 1.98 9.85
N GLY A 70 7.44 1.20 10.73
CA GLY A 70 6.49 1.72 11.71
C GLY A 70 5.18 2.22 11.10
N VAL A 71 4.84 1.79 9.88
CA VAL A 71 3.56 2.12 9.24
C VAL A 71 2.52 1.12 9.69
N ASP A 72 1.41 1.61 10.24
CA ASP A 72 0.28 0.76 10.63
C ASP A 72 -0.41 0.19 9.38
N CYS A 73 -0.56 -1.13 9.38
CA CYS A 73 -1.00 -1.88 8.22
C CYS A 73 -1.98 -2.99 8.61
N MET A 74 -3.21 -2.88 8.13
CA MET A 74 -4.23 -3.92 8.23
C MET A 74 -4.19 -4.82 6.99
N VAL A 75 -4.21 -6.13 7.21
CA VAL A 75 -4.35 -7.12 6.14
C VAL A 75 -5.81 -7.50 6.00
N ILE A 76 -6.34 -7.46 4.79
CA ILE A 76 -7.69 -7.89 4.42
C ILE A 76 -7.62 -9.19 3.62
#